data_AF-A0A4R4SVM9-F1
#
_entry.id   AF-A0A4R4SVM9-F1
#
_cell.length_a   1.000
_cell.length_b   1.000
_cell.length_c   1.000
_cell.angle_alpha   90.00
_cell.angle_beta   90.00
_cell.angle_gamma   90.00
#
_symmetry.space_group_name_H-M   'P 1'
#
loop_
_entity.id
_entity.type
_entity.pdbx_description
1 polymer ?
#
loop_
_entity_poly.entity_id
_entity_poly.type
_entity_poly.pdbx_seq_one_letter_code
_entity_poly.pdbx_strand_id
1 'polypeptide(L)'
;MRAAGELAAEAGNPLREQALREVEDTLQAATVDADIAGEVREGRLSQPRSHTGFVPAGFPMAPGDGKEGAEPKAGVPKAKKKPPAGKPAEEEKPVRAKGRGRSNVTRTTGARARRAETLRKRAEAAERRLTERRERAAEADRAAEEASAEVGRLRHELERAVADRDAALRRAERAAQHRARAEEEARDAREAAREARRAADQDARHG
;
A
#
# COMPACT_ATOMS: atom_id res chain seq x y z
N MET A 1 14.89 -4.88 5.28
CA MET A 1 15.77 -3.74 5.62
C MET A 1 17.27 -4.07 5.68
N ARG A 2 17.74 -5.23 5.19
CA ARG A 2 19.17 -5.62 5.28
C ARG A 2 20.08 -4.93 4.25
N ALA A 3 19.52 -4.59 3.08
CA ALA A 3 20.27 -4.07 1.93
C ALA A 3 20.91 -2.68 2.14
N ALA A 4 20.28 -1.77 2.89
CA ALA A 4 20.82 -0.41 3.08
C ALA A 4 22.08 -0.39 3.98
N GLY A 5 22.10 -1.22 5.02
CA GLY A 5 23.27 -1.41 5.88
C GLY A 5 24.42 -2.11 5.14
N GLU A 6 24.10 -3.10 4.32
CA GLU A 6 25.08 -3.82 3.48
C GLU A 6 25.72 -2.89 2.43
N LEU A 7 24.93 -2.06 1.75
CA LEU A 7 25.42 -1.06 0.78
C LEU A 7 26.33 0.00 1.42
N ALA A 8 26.00 0.46 2.62
CA ALA A 8 26.80 1.46 3.31
C ALA A 8 28.11 0.86 3.87
N ALA A 9 28.08 -0.41 4.31
CA ALA A 9 29.27 -1.15 4.69
C ALA A 9 30.21 -1.40 3.50
N GLU A 10 29.65 -1.71 2.32
CA GLU A 10 30.41 -1.84 1.06
C GLU A 10 31.06 -0.52 0.62
N ALA A 11 30.41 0.62 0.90
CA ALA A 11 30.95 1.96 0.69
C ALA A 11 31.94 2.44 1.77
N GLY A 12 32.35 1.55 2.69
CA GLY A 12 33.34 1.83 3.75
C GLY A 12 32.82 2.69 4.92
N ASN A 13 31.52 2.99 4.97
CA ASN A 13 30.90 3.80 6.01
C ASN A 13 29.69 3.08 6.60
N PRO A 14 29.91 2.08 7.49
CA PRO A 14 28.80 1.33 8.07
C PRO A 14 27.85 2.26 8.83
N LEU A 15 26.55 2.15 8.53
CA LEU A 15 25.51 2.94 9.20
C LEU A 15 25.42 2.54 10.67
N ARG A 16 25.31 3.54 11.56
CA ARG A 16 24.99 3.32 12.97
C ARG A 16 23.55 2.81 13.10
N GLU A 17 23.27 2.02 14.13
CA GLU A 17 21.93 1.45 14.38
C GLU A 17 20.82 2.52 14.43
N GLN A 18 21.14 3.70 14.98
CA GLN A 18 20.24 4.85 14.99
C GLN A 18 19.90 5.34 13.57
N ALA A 19 20.90 5.43 12.68
CA ALA A 19 20.68 5.85 11.30
C ALA A 19 19.87 4.80 10.51
N LEU A 20 20.07 3.50 10.80
CA LEU A 20 19.25 2.44 10.21
C LEU A 20 17.77 2.57 10.63
N ARG A 21 17.51 2.89 11.90
CA ARG A 21 16.14 3.11 12.40
C ARG A 21 15.49 4.33 11.78
N GLU A 22 16.23 5.43 11.62
CA GLU A 22 15.73 6.65 10.96
C GLU A 22 15.39 6.41 9.47
N VAL A 23 16.18 5.59 8.78
CA VAL A 23 15.91 5.16 7.40
C VAL A 23 14.65 4.27 7.35
N GLU A 24 14.52 3.33 8.28
CA GLU A 24 13.34 2.48 8.39
C GLU A 24 12.05 3.29 8.64
N ASP A 25 12.09 4.23 9.58
CA ASP A 25 10.96 5.09 9.90
C ASP A 25 10.55 5.97 8.70
N THR A 26 11.51 6.47 7.94
CA THR A 26 11.24 7.30 6.75
C THR A 26 10.67 6.48 5.60
N LEU A 27 11.18 5.27 5.38
CA LEU A 27 10.63 4.36 4.39
C LEU A 27 9.21 3.90 4.76
N GLN A 28 8.95 3.71 6.04
CA GLN A 28 7.60 3.41 6.52
C GLN A 28 6.67 4.61 6.35
N ALA A 29 7.13 5.84 6.61
CA ALA A 29 6.37 7.06 6.34
C ALA A 29 6.01 7.22 4.85
N ALA A 30 6.95 6.89 3.94
CA ALA A 30 6.72 6.91 2.50
C ALA A 30 5.64 5.91 2.02
N THR A 31 5.29 4.89 2.82
CA THR A 31 4.17 4.00 2.47
C THR A 31 2.80 4.62 2.73
N VAL A 32 2.74 5.64 3.59
CA VAL A 32 1.50 6.28 4.04
C VAL A 32 1.35 7.69 3.46
N ASP A 33 2.46 8.36 3.15
CA ASP A 33 2.52 9.72 2.65
C ASP A 33 3.13 9.77 1.23
N ALA A 34 2.32 10.22 0.26
CA ALA A 34 2.69 10.27 -1.15
C ALA A 34 3.78 11.33 -1.46
N ASP A 35 3.85 12.40 -0.67
CA ASP A 35 4.86 13.45 -0.87
C ASP A 35 6.23 12.93 -0.41
N ILE A 36 6.27 12.24 0.74
CA ILE A 36 7.48 11.56 1.22
C ILE A 36 7.90 10.46 0.24
N ALA A 37 6.95 9.71 -0.33
CA ALA A 37 7.24 8.69 -1.35
C ALA A 37 7.88 9.29 -2.61
N GLY A 38 7.45 10.48 -3.03
CA GLY A 38 8.04 11.22 -4.15
C GLY A 38 9.48 11.62 -3.86
N GLU A 39 9.73 12.24 -2.70
CA GLU A 39 11.07 12.68 -2.29
C GLU A 39 12.06 11.50 -2.16
N VAL A 40 11.62 10.36 -1.63
CA VAL A 40 12.44 9.13 -1.53
C VAL A 40 12.75 8.56 -2.90
N ARG A 41 11.76 8.50 -3.81
CA ARG A 41 11.95 7.98 -5.17
C ARG A 41 12.91 8.84 -5.99
N GLU A 42 12.86 10.15 -5.80
CA GLU A 42 13.76 11.10 -6.46
C GLU A 42 15.13 11.21 -5.78
N GLY A 43 15.34 10.56 -4.64
CA GLY A 43 16.59 10.61 -3.89
C GLY A 43 16.91 12.00 -3.32
N ARG A 44 15.91 12.85 -3.09
CA ARG A 44 16.09 14.24 -2.63
C ARG A 44 15.93 14.43 -1.12
N LEU A 45 15.78 13.35 -0.37
CA LEU A 45 15.55 13.42 1.06
C LEU A 45 16.82 13.88 1.79
N SER A 46 16.87 15.14 2.19
CA SER A 46 18.04 15.75 2.87
C SER A 46 18.09 15.48 4.38
N GLN A 47 16.96 15.09 4.98
CA GLN A 47 16.83 14.78 6.40
C GLN A 47 15.79 13.65 6.61
N PRO A 48 15.98 12.76 7.59
CA PRO A 48 14.98 11.74 7.92
C PRO A 48 13.61 12.36 8.23
N ARG A 49 12.53 11.74 7.75
CA ARG A 49 11.17 12.19 8.02
C ARG A 49 10.36 11.05 8.65
N SER A 50 9.78 11.30 9.81
CA SER A 50 8.82 10.39 10.43
C SER A 50 7.41 10.93 10.28
N HIS A 51 6.44 10.04 10.04
CA HIS A 51 5.02 10.42 10.04
C HIS A 51 4.44 10.20 11.44
N THR A 52 4.04 11.29 12.11
CA THR A 52 3.37 11.26 13.43
C THR A 52 1.84 11.37 13.33
N GLY A 53 1.27 11.22 12.12
CA GLY A 53 -0.15 11.54 11.86
C GLY A 53 -1.15 10.40 12.03
N PHE A 54 -0.73 9.18 12.38
CA PHE A 54 -1.66 8.09 12.64
C PHE A 54 -1.92 7.90 14.14
N VAL A 55 -2.78 8.75 14.71
CA VAL A 55 -3.47 8.45 15.96
C VAL A 55 -4.88 7.97 15.58
N PRO A 56 -5.22 6.68 15.76
CA PRO A 56 -6.61 6.23 15.65
C PRO A 56 -7.48 7.11 16.55
N ALA A 57 -8.58 7.63 16.02
CA ALA A 57 -9.51 8.46 16.79
C ALA A 57 -9.94 7.71 18.06
N GLY A 58 -9.39 8.10 19.23
CA GLY A 58 -9.78 7.52 20.51
C GLY A 58 -8.70 7.37 21.60
N PHE A 59 -7.41 7.58 21.32
CA PHE A 59 -6.38 7.49 22.36
C PHE A 59 -5.76 8.87 22.69
N PRO A 60 -5.89 9.38 23.93
CA PRO A 60 -5.17 10.58 24.34
C PRO A 60 -3.67 10.27 24.47
N MET A 61 -2.82 11.05 23.80
CA MET A 61 -1.38 10.99 24.01
C MET A 61 -1.02 11.46 25.42
N ALA A 62 -0.11 10.72 26.07
CA ALA A 62 0.64 11.24 27.20
C ALA A 62 1.62 12.35 26.70
N PRO A 63 1.81 13.45 27.45
CA PRO A 63 2.73 14.49 27.04
C PRO A 63 4.16 13.95 27.04
N GLY A 64 4.84 14.07 25.91
CA GLY A 64 6.26 13.76 25.78
C GLY A 64 7.09 14.79 26.55
N ASP A 65 8.03 14.28 27.35
CA ASP A 65 9.07 15.08 27.99
C ASP A 65 9.97 15.72 26.92
N GLY A 66 9.80 17.04 26.75
CA GLY A 66 10.58 17.88 25.86
C GLY A 66 10.41 19.36 26.22
N LYS A 67 11.16 19.80 27.24
CA LYS A 67 11.58 21.20 27.48
C LYS A 67 12.08 21.82 26.16
N GLU A 68 11.85 23.05 25.71
CA GLU A 68 11.51 24.40 26.20
C GLU A 68 10.85 25.14 24.99
N GLY A 69 9.98 26.15 25.09
CA GLY A 69 9.52 26.95 26.21
C GLY A 69 8.49 28.02 25.75
N ALA A 70 8.05 28.80 26.74
CA ALA A 70 7.26 30.03 26.67
C ALA A 70 5.73 29.93 26.43
N GLU A 71 5.03 29.64 27.52
CA GLU A 71 3.77 30.30 27.92
C GLU A 71 3.86 31.86 27.81
N PRO A 72 2.75 32.65 27.75
CA PRO A 72 1.71 32.54 28.79
C PRO A 72 0.27 33.04 28.50
N LYS A 73 -0.58 32.68 29.48
CA LYS A 73 -1.78 33.37 30.01
C LYS A 73 -3.19 32.95 29.55
N ALA A 74 -3.78 32.12 30.40
CA ALA A 74 -4.86 32.47 31.33
C ALA A 74 -6.18 33.05 30.77
N GLY A 75 -7.27 32.34 31.02
CA GLY A 75 -8.61 32.92 30.99
C GLY A 75 -9.75 31.90 31.10
N VAL A 76 -10.03 31.41 32.30
CA VAL A 76 -11.40 30.99 32.68
C VAL A 76 -11.91 32.08 33.62
N PRO A 77 -13.19 32.52 33.58
CA PRO A 77 -14.20 31.80 34.36
C PRO A 77 -15.67 31.83 33.86
N LYS A 78 -16.36 30.73 34.22
CA LYS A 78 -17.76 30.57 34.71
C LYS A 78 -18.73 31.78 34.68
N ALA A 79 -20.01 31.51 34.34
CA ALA A 79 -21.15 31.37 35.29
C ALA A 79 -22.53 31.87 34.77
N LYS A 80 -23.52 30.97 34.84
CA LYS A 80 -24.94 31.10 35.30
C LYS A 80 -25.66 32.48 35.25
N LYS A 81 -26.90 32.49 34.71
CA LYS A 81 -28.17 32.76 35.44
C LYS A 81 -29.41 32.79 34.51
N LYS A 82 -30.47 32.07 34.92
CA LYS A 82 -31.91 32.26 34.58
C LYS A 82 -32.53 33.28 35.60
N PRO A 83 -33.85 33.59 35.59
CA PRO A 83 -34.84 33.95 34.56
C PRO A 83 -35.52 35.33 34.92
N PRO A 84 -36.72 35.73 34.43
CA PRO A 84 -37.98 35.27 35.02
C PRO A 84 -39.21 35.17 34.07
N ALA A 85 -40.30 34.70 34.66
CA ALA A 85 -41.58 34.29 34.09
C ALA A 85 -42.58 35.44 33.85
N GLY A 86 -43.62 35.15 33.07
CA GLY A 86 -44.84 35.95 32.99
C GLY A 86 -45.90 35.32 32.08
N LYS A 87 -46.86 34.59 32.67
CA LYS A 87 -48.22 34.36 32.13
C LYS A 87 -49.19 35.19 32.99
N PRO A 88 -50.33 35.67 32.45
CA PRO A 88 -51.62 34.95 32.60
C PRO A 88 -52.45 34.99 31.29
N ALA A 89 -53.15 33.92 30.87
CA ALA A 89 -54.44 33.35 31.31
C ALA A 89 -55.67 33.95 30.58
N GLU A 90 -56.43 33.05 29.93
CA GLU A 90 -57.89 33.03 29.68
C GLU A 90 -58.51 34.16 28.83
N GLU A 91 -59.58 34.03 28.05
CA GLU A 91 -60.61 33.00 27.82
C GLU A 91 -61.30 33.36 26.47
N GLU A 92 -62.07 32.43 25.90
CA GLU A 92 -63.29 32.60 25.07
C GLU A 92 -63.39 31.65 23.87
N LYS A 93 -64.44 30.82 23.92
CA LYS A 93 -64.95 29.95 22.84
C LYS A 93 -66.01 30.71 22.02
N PRO A 94 -66.75 30.07 21.09
CA PRO A 94 -66.35 29.78 19.71
C PRO A 94 -67.33 30.44 18.73
N VAL A 95 -66.86 31.31 17.83
CA VAL A 95 -67.76 31.86 16.80
C VAL A 95 -67.80 30.90 15.60
N ARG A 96 -68.99 30.31 15.40
CA ARG A 96 -69.39 29.56 14.21
C ARG A 96 -69.04 30.33 12.94
N ALA A 97 -68.07 29.85 12.18
CA ALA A 97 -67.92 30.17 10.76
C ALA A 97 -68.24 28.92 9.93
N LYS A 98 -69.54 28.70 9.68
CA LYS A 98 -69.99 27.89 8.54
C LYS A 98 -69.48 28.56 7.27
N GLY A 99 -68.57 27.91 6.54
CA GLY A 99 -68.22 28.34 5.17
C GLY A 99 -66.75 28.25 4.76
N ARG A 100 -66.01 27.18 5.07
CA ARG A 100 -64.68 26.94 4.47
C ARG A 100 -64.39 25.48 4.07
N GLY A 101 -65.42 24.65 3.93
CA GLY A 101 -65.28 23.22 3.61
C GLY A 101 -64.79 22.91 2.18
N ARG A 102 -64.85 23.86 1.24
CA ARG A 102 -64.54 23.58 -0.17
C ARG A 102 -63.17 24.08 -0.65
N SER A 103 -62.53 25.02 0.04
CA SER A 103 -61.22 25.58 -0.37
C SER A 103 -60.00 24.91 0.26
N ASN A 104 -60.17 24.16 1.36
CA ASN A 104 -59.06 23.42 1.98
C ASN A 104 -58.75 22.09 1.27
N VAL A 105 -59.73 21.47 0.61
CA VAL A 105 -59.56 20.20 -0.10
C VAL A 105 -58.67 20.35 -1.35
N THR A 106 -58.76 21.47 -2.06
CA THR A 106 -57.89 21.76 -3.23
C THR A 106 -56.47 22.14 -2.81
N ARG A 107 -56.30 22.82 -1.67
CA ARG A 107 -54.99 23.18 -1.13
C ARG A 107 -54.23 21.96 -0.58
N THR A 108 -54.92 20.99 0.05
CA THR A 108 -54.31 19.74 0.54
C THR A 108 -54.00 18.75 -0.58
N THR A 109 -54.85 18.66 -1.61
CA THR A 109 -54.60 17.82 -2.80
C THR A 109 -53.41 18.32 -3.61
N GLY A 110 -53.26 19.65 -3.80
CA GLY A 110 -52.07 20.23 -4.44
C GLY A 110 -50.77 19.97 -3.66
N ALA A 111 -50.79 20.09 -2.33
CA ALA A 111 -49.65 19.75 -1.49
C ALA A 111 -49.29 18.25 -1.55
N ARG A 112 -50.30 17.37 -1.60
CA ARG A 112 -50.11 15.93 -1.75
C ARG A 112 -49.53 15.56 -3.13
N ALA A 113 -49.98 16.20 -4.20
CA ALA A 113 -49.47 16.01 -5.55
C ALA A 113 -47.98 16.41 -5.64
N ARG A 114 -47.60 17.59 -5.11
CA ARG A 114 -46.21 18.03 -5.06
C ARG A 114 -45.32 17.07 -4.26
N ARG A 115 -45.80 16.58 -3.11
CA ARG A 115 -45.07 15.57 -2.33
C ARG A 115 -44.87 14.28 -3.12
N ALA A 116 -45.91 13.78 -3.79
CA ALA A 116 -45.81 12.58 -4.62
C ALA A 116 -44.80 12.76 -5.76
N GLU A 117 -44.80 13.91 -6.42
CA GLU A 117 -43.82 14.23 -7.47
C GLU A 117 -42.38 14.29 -6.92
N THR A 118 -42.16 14.93 -5.76
CA THR A 118 -40.83 14.96 -5.14
C THR A 118 -40.34 13.58 -4.74
N LEU A 119 -41.23 12.70 -4.26
CA LEU A 119 -40.89 11.32 -3.93
C LEU A 119 -40.56 10.51 -5.18
N ARG A 120 -41.31 10.68 -6.28
CA ARG A 120 -40.99 10.06 -7.58
C ARG A 120 -39.62 10.51 -8.08
N LYS A 121 -39.34 11.80 -8.10
CA LYS A 121 -38.01 12.34 -8.48
C LYS A 121 -36.89 11.79 -7.61
N ARG A 122 -37.12 11.62 -6.31
CA ARG A 122 -36.15 11.01 -5.40
C ARG A 122 -35.94 9.52 -5.67
N ALA A 123 -37.01 8.78 -5.99
CA ALA A 123 -36.93 7.37 -6.36
C ALA A 123 -36.13 7.19 -7.66
N GLU A 124 -36.45 7.95 -8.71
CA GLU A 124 -35.72 7.94 -9.98
C GLU A 124 -34.23 8.30 -9.79
N ALA A 125 -33.94 9.31 -8.96
CA ALA A 125 -32.55 9.66 -8.65
C ALA A 125 -31.81 8.55 -7.88
N ALA A 126 -32.49 7.85 -6.97
CA ALA A 126 -31.93 6.72 -6.25
C ALA A 126 -31.68 5.52 -7.18
N GLU A 127 -32.60 5.24 -8.10
CA GLU A 127 -32.45 4.21 -9.12
C GLU A 127 -31.26 4.50 -10.05
N ARG A 128 -31.13 5.74 -10.54
CA ARG A 128 -29.96 6.15 -11.34
C ARG A 128 -28.64 5.91 -10.60
N ARG A 129 -28.57 6.32 -9.33
CA ARG A 129 -27.38 6.10 -8.48
C ARG A 129 -27.11 4.62 -8.23
N LEU A 130 -28.15 3.79 -8.10
CA LEU A 130 -28.00 2.35 -7.94
C LEU A 130 -27.43 1.72 -9.21
N THR A 131 -27.94 2.09 -10.38
CA THR A 131 -27.42 1.63 -11.67
C THR A 131 -25.96 2.04 -11.85
N GLU A 132 -25.61 3.31 -11.62
CA GLU A 132 -24.23 3.79 -11.70
C GLU A 132 -23.29 2.99 -10.78
N ARG A 133 -23.72 2.72 -9.53
CA ARG A 133 -22.92 1.93 -8.59
C ARG A 133 -22.76 0.49 -9.02
N ARG A 134 -23.80 -0.11 -9.61
CA ARG A 134 -23.74 -1.48 -10.16
C ARG A 134 -22.79 -1.56 -11.34
N GLU A 135 -22.81 -0.57 -12.23
CA GLU A 135 -21.89 -0.50 -13.36
C GLU A 135 -20.44 -0.37 -12.89
N ARG A 136 -20.17 0.53 -11.93
CA ARG A 136 -18.85 0.69 -11.33
C ARG A 136 -18.37 -0.58 -10.61
N ALA A 137 -19.27 -1.26 -9.88
CA ALA A 137 -18.94 -2.53 -9.24
C ALA A 137 -18.60 -3.60 -10.28
N ALA A 138 -19.40 -3.74 -11.33
CA ALA A 138 -19.15 -4.70 -12.40
C ALA A 138 -17.86 -4.41 -13.18
N GLU A 139 -17.50 -3.13 -13.34
CA GLU A 139 -16.21 -2.74 -13.92
C GLU A 139 -15.04 -3.10 -13.01
N ALA A 140 -15.15 -2.81 -11.71
CA ALA A 140 -14.15 -3.20 -10.73
C ALA A 140 -13.95 -4.72 -10.67
N ASP A 141 -15.05 -5.49 -10.72
CA ASP A 141 -15.00 -6.96 -10.75
C ASP A 141 -14.28 -7.46 -12.00
N ARG A 142 -14.60 -6.92 -13.19
CA ARG A 142 -13.89 -7.25 -14.44
C ARG A 142 -12.39 -6.94 -14.35
N ALA A 143 -12.04 -5.76 -13.84
CA ALA A 143 -10.64 -5.38 -13.67
C ALA A 143 -9.90 -6.31 -12.69
N ALA A 144 -10.55 -6.74 -11.61
CA ALA A 144 -9.96 -7.67 -10.65
C ALA A 144 -9.74 -9.06 -11.26
N GLU A 145 -10.69 -9.56 -12.07
CA GLU A 145 -10.55 -10.83 -12.78
C GLU A 145 -9.43 -10.78 -13.83
N GLU A 146 -9.34 -9.69 -14.61
CA GLU A 146 -8.26 -9.48 -15.58
C GLU A 146 -6.88 -9.44 -14.89
N ALA A 147 -6.77 -8.69 -13.79
CA ALA A 147 -5.54 -8.65 -13.00
C ALA A 147 -5.17 -10.02 -12.43
N SER A 148 -6.16 -10.80 -11.97
CA SER A 148 -5.94 -12.15 -11.43
C SER A 148 -5.49 -13.13 -12.51
N ALA A 149 -6.08 -13.05 -13.71
CA ALA A 149 -5.65 -13.83 -14.86
C ALA A 149 -4.21 -13.49 -15.26
N GLU A 150 -3.85 -12.20 -15.24
CA GLU A 150 -2.47 -11.76 -15.53
C GLU A 150 -1.47 -12.30 -14.51
N VAL A 151 -1.79 -12.26 -13.22
CA VAL A 151 -0.96 -12.87 -12.18
C VAL A 151 -0.79 -14.37 -12.43
N GLY A 152 -1.86 -15.07 -12.85
CA GLY A 152 -1.78 -16.48 -13.24
C GLY A 152 -0.80 -16.72 -14.39
N ARG A 153 -0.88 -15.91 -15.46
CA ARG A 153 0.04 -15.99 -16.61
C ARG A 153 1.49 -15.78 -16.19
N LEU A 154 1.75 -14.70 -15.45
CA LEU A 154 3.10 -14.34 -14.99
C LEU A 154 3.71 -15.41 -14.07
N ARG A 155 2.89 -16.07 -13.23
CA ARG A 155 3.34 -17.19 -12.41
C ARG A 155 3.78 -18.38 -13.26
N HIS A 156 3.01 -18.75 -14.28
CA HIS A 156 3.39 -19.84 -15.17
C HIS A 156 4.63 -19.52 -16.01
N GLU A 157 4.79 -18.26 -16.42
CA GLU A 157 6.02 -17.81 -17.09
C GLU A 157 7.23 -17.90 -16.16
N LEU A 158 7.08 -17.48 -14.91
CA LEU A 158 8.13 -17.60 -13.89
C LEU A 158 8.50 -19.07 -13.63
N GLU A 159 7.52 -19.95 -13.47
CA GLU A 159 7.73 -21.39 -13.29
C GLU A 159 8.51 -21.99 -14.47
N ARG A 160 8.14 -21.62 -15.71
CA ARG A 160 8.87 -22.04 -16.91
C ARG A 160 10.30 -21.53 -16.92
N ALA A 161 10.51 -20.25 -16.65
CA ALA A 161 11.85 -19.65 -16.63
C ALA A 161 12.76 -20.28 -15.56
N VAL A 162 12.20 -20.63 -14.40
CA VAL A 162 12.90 -21.36 -13.34
C VAL A 162 13.28 -22.77 -13.80
N ALA A 163 12.35 -23.51 -14.41
CA ALA A 163 12.61 -24.84 -14.94
C ALA A 163 13.71 -24.82 -16.02
N ASP A 164 13.69 -23.82 -16.91
CA ASP A 164 14.70 -23.63 -17.95
C ASP A 164 16.08 -23.30 -17.37
N ARG A 165 16.12 -22.42 -16.37
CA ARG A 165 17.35 -22.12 -15.60
C ARG A 165 17.93 -23.38 -15.00
N ASP A 166 17.11 -24.17 -14.29
CA ASP A 166 17.58 -25.38 -13.61
C ASP A 166 18.04 -26.45 -14.62
N ALA A 167 17.36 -26.56 -15.77
CA ALA A 167 17.80 -27.41 -16.86
C ALA A 167 19.15 -26.95 -17.45
N ALA A 168 19.36 -25.64 -17.58
CA ALA A 168 20.63 -25.07 -18.05
C ALA A 168 21.76 -25.33 -17.05
N LEU A 169 21.52 -25.15 -15.75
CA LEU A 169 22.48 -25.46 -14.69
C LEU A 169 22.90 -26.93 -14.72
N ARG A 170 21.94 -27.86 -14.81
CA ARG A 170 22.24 -29.29 -14.94
C ARG A 170 23.04 -29.63 -16.20
N ARG A 171 22.76 -28.95 -17.32
CA ARG A 171 23.55 -29.12 -18.56
C ARG A 171 24.97 -28.60 -18.40
N ALA A 172 25.14 -27.45 -17.77
CA ALA A 172 26.46 -26.85 -17.51
C ALA A 172 27.28 -27.73 -16.56
N GLU A 173 26.67 -28.28 -15.51
CA GLU A 173 27.32 -29.19 -14.58
C GLU A 173 27.81 -30.46 -15.28
N ARG A 174 26.96 -31.10 -16.10
CA ARG A 174 27.38 -32.27 -16.89
C ARG A 174 28.52 -31.93 -17.84
N ALA A 175 28.44 -30.80 -18.54
CA ALA A 175 29.50 -30.35 -19.43
C ALA A 175 30.83 -30.14 -18.67
N ALA A 176 30.77 -29.57 -17.46
CA ALA A 176 31.95 -29.39 -16.62
C ALA A 176 32.54 -30.74 -16.17
N GLN A 177 31.71 -31.70 -15.79
CA GLN A 177 32.16 -33.05 -15.44
C GLN A 177 32.81 -33.77 -16.63
N HIS A 178 32.22 -33.69 -17.82
CA HIS A 178 32.81 -34.24 -19.04
C HIS A 178 34.14 -33.59 -19.38
N ARG A 179 34.24 -32.26 -19.23
CA ARG A 179 35.49 -31.54 -19.43
C ARG A 179 36.56 -32.00 -18.45
N ALA A 180 36.24 -32.14 -17.16
CA ALA A 180 37.18 -32.59 -16.15
C ALA A 180 37.73 -33.99 -16.47
N ARG A 181 36.86 -34.94 -16.85
CA ARG A 181 37.29 -36.29 -17.27
C ARG A 181 38.19 -36.25 -18.50
N ALA A 182 37.82 -35.46 -19.52
CA ALA A 182 38.65 -35.31 -20.72
C ALA A 182 40.01 -34.66 -20.42
N GLU A 183 40.06 -33.72 -19.46
CA GLU A 183 41.32 -33.12 -19.01
C GLU A 183 42.21 -34.13 -18.28
N GLU A 184 41.64 -35.00 -17.44
CA GLU A 184 42.35 -36.10 -16.77
C GLU A 184 42.89 -37.11 -17.80
N GLU A 185 42.04 -37.62 -18.68
CA GLU A 185 42.44 -38.55 -19.76
C GLU A 185 43.55 -37.95 -20.64
N ALA A 186 43.48 -36.65 -20.94
CA ALA A 186 44.52 -35.97 -21.71
C ALA A 186 45.84 -35.83 -20.93
N ARG A 187 45.81 -35.68 -19.61
CA ARG A 187 47.02 -35.67 -18.76
C ARG A 187 47.66 -37.05 -18.74
N ASP A 188 46.88 -38.08 -18.47
CA ASP A 188 47.34 -39.47 -18.42
C ASP A 188 47.96 -39.89 -19.76
N ALA A 189 47.31 -39.56 -20.89
CA ALA A 189 47.84 -39.84 -22.21
C ALA A 189 49.17 -39.11 -22.49
N ARG A 190 49.33 -37.88 -22.00
CA ARG A 190 50.59 -37.12 -22.13
C ARG A 190 51.69 -37.73 -21.25
N GLU A 191 51.36 -38.20 -20.06
CA GLU A 191 52.30 -38.87 -19.17
C GLU A 191 52.77 -40.20 -19.75
N ALA A 192 51.84 -41.05 -20.18
CA ALA A 192 52.15 -42.31 -20.86
C ALA A 192 53.01 -42.09 -22.13
N ALA A 193 52.70 -41.06 -22.93
CA ALA A 193 53.51 -40.72 -24.10
C ALA A 193 54.94 -40.26 -23.72
N ARG A 194 55.10 -39.54 -22.61
CA ARG A 194 56.43 -39.14 -22.10
C ARG A 194 57.22 -40.34 -21.58
N GLU A 195 56.56 -41.25 -20.87
CA GLU A 195 57.19 -42.49 -20.38
C GLU A 195 57.62 -43.39 -21.52
N ALA A 196 56.76 -43.60 -22.53
CA ALA A 196 57.09 -44.38 -23.72
C ALA A 196 58.31 -43.80 -24.48
N ARG A 197 58.39 -42.47 -24.59
CA ARG A 197 59.57 -41.80 -25.17
C ARG A 197 60.84 -42.06 -24.35
N ARG A 198 60.76 -41.95 -23.02
CA ARG A 198 61.90 -42.20 -22.13
C ARG A 198 62.38 -43.65 -22.22
N ALA A 199 61.47 -44.62 -22.31
CA ALA A 199 61.81 -46.02 -22.48
C ALA A 199 62.52 -46.27 -23.82
N ALA A 200 61.98 -45.73 -24.93
CA ALA A 200 62.62 -45.83 -26.24
C ALA A 200 64.02 -45.19 -26.28
N ASP A 201 64.21 -44.04 -25.63
CA ASP A 201 65.52 -43.38 -25.53
C ASP A 201 66.53 -44.18 -24.68
N GLN A 202 66.08 -44.95 -23.69
CA GLN A 202 66.93 -45.82 -22.88
C GLN A 202 67.35 -47.06 -23.66
N ASP A 203 66.40 -47.72 -24.35
CA ASP A 203 66.68 -48.88 -25.19
C ASP A 203 67.70 -48.53 -26.29
N ALA A 204 67.55 -47.36 -26.93
CA ALA A 204 68.49 -46.85 -27.93
C ALA A 204 69.92 -46.56 -27.41
N ARG A 205 70.12 -46.48 -26.09
CA ARG A 205 71.44 -46.29 -25.47
C ARG A 205 72.10 -47.60 -25.01
N HIS A 206 71.31 -48.67 -24.87
CA HIS A 206 71.76 -49.96 -24.33
C HIS A 206 71.80 -51.09 -25.36
N GLY A 207 71.22 -50.89 -26.55
CA GLY A 207 71.39 -51.75 -27.73
C GLY A 207 72.48 -51.25 -28.66
#